data_AF-A0A924HCY0-F1
#
_entry.id   AF-A0A924HCY0-F1
#
_cell.length_a   1.000
_cell.length_b   1.000
_cell.length_c   1.000
_cell.angle_alpha   90.00
_cell.angle_beta   90.00
_cell.angle_gamma   90.00
#
_symmetry.space_group_name_H-M   'P 1'
#
loop_
_entity.id
_entity.type
_entity.pdbx_description
1 polymer ?
#
loop_
_entity_poly.entity_id
_entity_poly.type
_entity_poly.pdbx_seq_one_letter_code
_entity_poly.pdbx_strand_id
1 'polypeptide(L)'
;MEDPTPKSSRRVRYKGTHPKTFKEKYKELNPENFSADVEKVMQQGRTPAGMHRSICVNEILEFLNIQPGQIGMDATLGYGG
;
A
#
# COMPACT_ATOMS: atom_id res chain seq x y z
N MET A 1 1.21 10.91 40.83
CA MET A 1 1.85 9.72 40.24
C MET A 1 1.83 9.97 38.74
N GLU A 2 2.96 10.36 38.16
CA GLU A 2 3.09 10.47 36.71
C GLU A 2 3.36 9.06 36.18
N ASP A 3 2.46 8.55 35.35
CA ASP A 3 2.67 7.27 34.68
C ASP A 3 3.92 7.35 33.80
N PRO A 4 4.80 6.33 33.84
CA PRO A 4 6.03 6.35 33.07
C PRO A 4 5.71 6.40 31.57
N THR A 5 6.12 7.49 30.91
CA THR A 5 5.92 7.66 29.46
C THR A 5 6.51 6.47 28.70
N PRO A 6 5.76 5.84 27.77
CA PRO A 6 6.23 4.68 27.05
C PRO A 6 7.49 5.01 26.23
N LYS A 7 8.54 4.21 26.43
CA LYS A 7 9.84 4.41 25.79
C LYS A 7 9.71 4.20 24.28
N SER A 8 10.00 5.23 23.49
CA SER A 8 9.91 5.16 22.03
C SER A 8 10.82 4.08 21.45
N SER A 9 10.24 3.15 20.69
CA SER A 9 10.96 2.08 20.01
C SER A 9 11.80 2.65 18.85
N ARG A 10 13.06 2.20 18.73
CA ARG A 10 13.91 2.58 17.61
C ARG A 10 13.38 1.91 16.33
N ARG A 11 13.20 2.71 15.27
CA ARG A 11 12.75 2.22 13.95
C ARG A 11 13.72 1.20 13.36
N VAL A 12 13.16 0.20 12.67
CA VAL A 12 13.95 -0.77 11.88
C VAL A 12 14.64 -0.04 10.73
N ARG A 13 15.94 -0.29 10.54
CA ARG A 13 16.73 0.25 9.43
C ARG A 13 16.77 -0.75 8.28
N TYR A 14 16.73 -0.25 7.05
CA TYR A 14 16.93 -1.07 5.86
C TYR A 14 18.40 -1.48 5.72
N LYS A 15 18.64 -2.64 5.09
CA LYS A 15 19.98 -3.06 4.66
C LYS A 15 20.34 -2.32 3.36
N GLY A 16 20.49 -1.00 3.45
CA GLY A 16 20.74 -0.08 2.33
C GLY A 16 19.87 1.18 2.39
N THR A 17 19.78 1.90 1.27
CA THR A 17 19.00 3.14 1.16
C THR A 17 17.50 2.90 0.97
N HIS A 18 17.11 1.75 0.42
CA HIS A 18 15.73 1.44 0.05
C HIS A 18 15.33 0.03 0.49
N PRO A 19 14.04 -0.18 0.87
CA PRO A 19 13.50 -1.52 1.12
C PRO A 19 13.45 -2.31 -0.19
N LYS A 20 13.91 -3.56 -0.16
CA LYS A 20 13.98 -4.46 -1.30
C LYS A 20 12.87 -5.51 -1.27
N THR A 21 12.49 -5.96 -0.07
CA THR A 21 11.42 -6.97 0.11
C THR A 21 10.14 -6.33 0.61
N PHE A 22 9.00 -7.01 0.43
CA PHE A 22 7.71 -6.52 0.93
C PHE A 22 7.74 -6.27 2.43
N LYS A 23 8.32 -7.20 3.19
CA LYS A 23 8.42 -7.12 4.67
C LYS A 23 9.22 -5.91 5.15
N GLU A 24 10.17 -5.43 4.35
CA GLU A 24 10.93 -4.24 4.68
C GLU A 24 10.11 -2.95 4.51
N LYS A 25 9.00 -2.95 3.77
CA LYS A 25 8.18 -1.75 3.53
C LYS A 25 7.26 -1.41 4.71
N TYR A 26 7.76 -1.43 5.94
CA TYR A 26 6.98 -1.25 7.18
C TYR A 26 6.20 0.06 7.26
N LYS A 27 6.65 1.11 6.56
CA LYS A 27 5.94 2.39 6.48
C LYS A 27 4.70 2.30 5.61
N GLU A 28 4.82 1.60 4.47
CA GLU A 28 3.70 1.37 3.56
C GLU A 28 2.71 0.35 4.15
N LEU A 29 3.20 -0.63 4.91
CA LEU A 29 2.37 -1.63 5.58
C LEU A 29 1.55 -1.10 6.77
N ASN A 30 1.98 0.02 7.37
CA ASN A 30 1.33 0.63 8.54
C ASN A 30 0.89 2.07 8.22
N PRO A 31 -0.09 2.25 7.32
CA PRO A 31 -0.51 3.58 6.84
C PRO A 31 -1.00 4.50 7.97
N GLU A 32 -1.61 3.94 9.02
CA GLU A 32 -2.11 4.71 10.18
C GLU A 32 -1.01 5.50 10.89
N ASN A 33 0.21 4.94 10.94
CA ASN A 33 1.35 5.55 11.62
C ASN A 33 2.24 6.37 10.66
N PHE A 34 2.09 6.19 9.35
CA PHE A 34 3.00 6.73 8.34
C PHE A 34 2.27 7.27 7.10
N SER A 35 1.13 7.95 7.31
CA SER A 35 0.28 8.48 6.22
C SER A 35 1.05 9.34 5.22
N ALA A 36 1.92 10.24 5.69
CA ALA A 36 2.74 11.10 4.84
C ALA A 36 3.73 10.32 3.93
N ASP A 37 4.28 9.20 4.40
CA ASP A 37 5.13 8.35 3.58
C ASP A 37 4.30 7.64 2.48
N VAL A 38 3.08 7.20 2.81
CA VAL A 38 2.16 6.56 1.86
C VAL A 38 1.69 7.55 0.80
N GLU A 39 1.31 8.77 1.19
CA GLU A 39 0.95 9.84 0.26
C GLU A 39 2.08 10.16 -0.71
N LYS A 40 3.32 10.23 -0.22
CA LYS A 40 4.49 10.43 -1.07
C LYS A 40 4.65 9.32 -2.11
N VAL A 41 4.45 8.06 -1.71
CA VAL A 41 4.49 6.91 -2.64
C VAL A 41 3.39 7.02 -3.70
N MET A 42 2.18 7.40 -3.29
CA MET A 42 1.05 7.60 -4.20
C MET A 42 1.29 8.75 -5.19
N GLN A 43 1.85 9.88 -4.73
CA GLN A 43 2.21 11.03 -5.56
C GLN A 43 3.29 10.69 -6.60
N GLN A 44 4.20 9.76 -6.28
CA GLN A 44 5.17 9.22 -7.24
C GLN A 44 4.53 8.30 -8.29
N GLY A 45 3.21 8.10 -8.25
CA GLY A 45 2.49 7.19 -9.15
C GLY A 45 2.68 5.72 -8.80
N ARG A 46 3.27 5.40 -7.63
CA ARG A 46 3.50 4.02 -7.20
C ARG A 46 2.32 3.53 -6.35
N THR A 47 2.11 2.21 -6.35
CA THR A 47 1.14 1.57 -5.44
C THR A 47 1.86 1.20 -4.14
N PRO A 48 1.37 1.67 -2.98
CA PRO A 48 1.94 1.29 -1.70
C PRO A 48 1.81 -0.21 -1.44
N ALA A 49 2.74 -0.77 -0.67
CA ALA A 49 2.74 -2.17 -0.28
C ALA A 49 1.43 -2.58 0.41
N GLY A 50 0.85 -3.69 -0.03
CA GLY A 50 -0.39 -4.22 0.52
C GLY A 50 -1.64 -3.49 0.04
N MET A 51 -1.50 -2.51 -0.85
CA MET A 51 -2.62 -1.82 -1.46
C MET A 51 -2.86 -2.30 -2.89
N HIS A 52 -4.13 -2.34 -3.29
CA HIS A 52 -4.54 -2.54 -4.67
C HIS A 52 -4.89 -1.17 -5.28
N ARG A 53 -4.40 -0.92 -6.49
CA ARG A 53 -4.74 0.27 -7.25
C ARG A 53 -5.08 -0.16 -8.67
N SER A 54 -6.37 -0.13 -8.97
CA SER A 54 -6.91 -0.43 -10.29
C SER A 54 -6.35 0.54 -11.33
N ILE A 55 -6.13 0.05 -12.54
CA ILE A 55 -5.63 0.81 -13.68
C ILE A 55 -6.73 0.85 -14.73
N CYS A 56 -6.97 2.03 -15.34
CA CYS A 56 -7.95 2.23 -16.40
C CYS A 56 -9.37 1.73 -16.05
N VAL A 57 -9.82 2.00 -14.82
CA VAL A 57 -11.11 1.49 -14.31
C VAL A 57 -12.25 1.85 -15.25
N ASN A 58 -12.37 3.12 -15.61
CA ASN A 58 -13.50 3.60 -16.41
C ASN A 58 -13.48 2.97 -17.81
N GLU A 59 -12.30 2.91 -18.44
CA GLU A 59 -12.11 2.34 -19.77
C GLU A 59 -12.42 0.84 -19.79
N ILE A 60 -12.04 0.11 -18.75
CA ILE A 60 -12.36 -1.34 -18.62
C ILE A 60 -13.85 -1.54 -18.39
N LEU A 61 -14.48 -0.74 -17.54
CA LEU A 61 -15.92 -0.83 -17.29
C LEU A 61 -16.73 -0.53 -18.57
N GLU A 62 -16.30 0.46 -19.34
CA GLU A 62 -16.90 0.80 -20.63
C GLU A 62 -16.70 -0.32 -21.66
N PHE A 63 -15.49 -0.85 -21.79
CA PHE A 63 -15.17 -1.93 -22.71
C PHE A 63 -15.94 -3.22 -22.40
N LEU A 64 -16.00 -3.61 -21.13
CA LEU A 64 -16.69 -4.84 -20.70
C LEU A 64 -18.21 -4.71 -20.75
N ASN A 65 -18.74 -3.47 -20.75
CA ASN A 65 -20.18 -3.17 -20.78
C ASN A 65 -20.97 -4.04 -19.78
N ILE A 66 -20.52 -4.03 -18.52
CA ILE A 66 -21.01 -4.91 -17.46
C ILE A 66 -22.52 -4.70 -17.26
N GLN A 67 -23.27 -5.80 -17.20
CA GLN A 67 -24.72 -5.80 -17.05
C GLN A 67 -25.16 -6.18 -15.62
N PRO A 68 -26.36 -5.75 -15.19
CA PRO A 68 -26.93 -6.16 -13.91
C PRO A 68 -26.95 -7.69 -13.77
N GLY A 69 -26.43 -8.20 -12.66
CA GLY A 69 -26.34 -9.64 -12.37
C GLY A 69 -25.00 -10.29 -12.75
N GLN A 70 -24.09 -9.56 -13.40
CA GLN A 70 -22.72 -10.03 -13.65
C GLN A 70 -21.81 -9.70 -12.45
N ILE A 71 -20.86 -10.60 -12.18
CA ILE A 71 -19.86 -10.45 -11.10
C ILE A 71 -18.49 -10.29 -11.75
N GLY A 72 -17.81 -9.19 -11.43
CA GLY A 72 -16.43 -8.92 -11.82
C GLY A 72 -15.48 -9.00 -10.63
N MET A 73 -14.21 -9.32 -10.90
CA MET A 73 -13.13 -9.31 -9.92
C MET A 73 -11.97 -8.49 -10.48
N ASP A 74 -11.56 -7.45 -9.76
CA ASP A 74 -10.28 -6.79 -9.98
C ASP A 74 -9.27 -7.36 -9.00
N ALA A 75 -8.15 -7.82 -9.52
CA ALA A 75 -7.11 -8.46 -8.74
C ALA A 75 -5.73 -8.14 -9.31
N THR A 76 -4.83 -7.73 -8.43
CA THR A 76 -3.40 -7.72 -8.76
C THR A 76 -2.85 -9.13 -8.57
N LEU A 77 -2.62 -9.84 -9.68
CA LEU A 77 -2.00 -11.16 -9.65
C LEU A 77 -0.47 -11.00 -9.74
N GLY A 78 0.23 -11.47 -8.72
CA GLY A 78 1.69 -11.45 -8.67
C GLY A 78 2.20 -12.05 -7.37
N TYR A 79 3.43 -12.55 -7.39
CA TYR A 79 4.13 -12.94 -6.17
C TYR A 79 4.48 -11.65 -5.43
N GLY A 80 3.70 -11.31 -4.40
CA GLY A 80 4.08 -10.25 -3.46
C GLY A 80 5.50 -10.53 -2.99
N GLY A 81 6.42 -9.60 -3.27
CA GLY A 81 7.86 -9.83 -3.11
C GLY A 81 8.31 -10.28 -1.74
#